data_AF-A0A7T5JF79-F1
#
_entry.id   AF-A0A7T5JF79-F1
#
_cell.length_a   1.000
_cell.length_b   1.000
_cell.length_c   1.000
_cell.angle_alpha   90.00
_cell.angle_beta   90.00
_cell.angle_gamma   90.00
#
_symmetry.space_group_name_H-M   'P 1'
#
loop_
_entity.id
_entity.type
_entity.pdbx_description
1 polymer ?
#
loop_
_entity_poly.entity_id
_entity_poly.type
_entity_poly.pdbx_seq_one_letter_code
_entity_poly.pdbx_strand_id
1 'polypeptide(L)'
;MNEAFQVKGMTVYCERQDSCLQIWLTSPSVPAPTPTINYLRRGLKRLQVRDIHSLQVYAYTPDPSIPGWGTEVSLAEEDGEVQTFPIMAPTASDHDLGEDAPQAATDPAVPIIEAEAVSPTVPPEAATTVPDPTLPAEAEAITDGTEAIAASQDDHPMAAQYAFLELASGTPLKAASDQYFKLKALALKYGDRTRVEELKKAFYALKDYWEHSPKPAAATTATPSAPEASEQAATEAPEDESVVNQLETLLRQQRISAQVALQEGELRVSWLAVRVVNSEEVAEQLHFFLRSQGPDKLSQSGIQSLTVSSLTRDNAVVWQTSFPLEQSPATRDPVSNIRRKVSLGLKR
;
A
#
# COMPACT_ATOMS: atom_id res chain seq x y z
N MET A 1 -14.40 -19.81 -11.16
CA MET A 1 -12.96 -20.18 -11.15
C MET A 1 -12.42 -20.21 -9.72
N ASN A 2 -12.62 -19.15 -8.93
CA ASN A 2 -12.17 -19.07 -7.52
C ASN A 2 -12.61 -20.28 -6.67
N GLU A 3 -13.89 -20.66 -6.70
CA GLU A 3 -14.43 -21.80 -5.93
C GLU A 3 -13.67 -23.12 -6.17
N ALA A 4 -13.23 -23.38 -7.41
CA ALA A 4 -12.53 -24.63 -7.72
C ALA A 4 -11.10 -24.70 -7.17
N PHE A 5 -10.47 -23.54 -6.93
CA PHE A 5 -9.17 -23.43 -6.29
C PHE A 5 -9.28 -23.45 -4.76
N GLN A 6 -10.38 -22.92 -4.21
CA GLN A 6 -10.65 -22.97 -2.77
C GLN A 6 -10.80 -24.40 -2.24
N VAL A 7 -11.39 -25.31 -3.01
CA VAL A 7 -11.47 -26.75 -2.66
C VAL A 7 -10.09 -27.38 -2.48
N LYS A 8 -9.05 -26.81 -3.10
CA LYS A 8 -7.65 -27.25 -2.97
C LYS A 8 -6.86 -26.45 -1.92
N GLY A 9 -7.53 -25.63 -1.11
CA GLY A 9 -6.88 -24.77 -0.12
C GLY A 9 -6.04 -23.64 -0.74
N MET A 10 -6.35 -23.22 -1.97
CA MET A 10 -5.65 -22.14 -2.64
C MET A 10 -6.51 -20.88 -2.68
N THR A 11 -5.90 -19.74 -2.37
CA THR A 11 -6.49 -18.42 -2.57
C THR A 11 -6.06 -17.90 -3.93
N VAL A 12 -7.02 -17.38 -4.70
CA VAL A 12 -6.76 -16.83 -6.03
C VAL A 12 -7.09 -15.34 -6.01
N TYR A 13 -6.12 -14.53 -6.40
CA TYR A 13 -6.31 -13.14 -6.76
C TYR A 13 -6.07 -12.99 -8.25
N CYS A 14 -6.86 -12.15 -8.92
CA CYS A 14 -6.71 -11.92 -10.35
C CYS A 14 -6.97 -10.46 -10.69
N GLU A 15 -6.19 -9.97 -11.64
CA GLU A 15 -6.27 -8.61 -12.17
C GLU A 15 -6.16 -8.69 -13.69
N ARG A 16 -6.95 -7.86 -14.39
CA ARG A 16 -6.88 -7.74 -15.85
C ARG A 16 -6.23 -6.41 -16.19
N GLN A 17 -5.17 -6.46 -16.99
CA GLN A 17 -4.49 -5.30 -17.56
C GLN A 17 -4.54 -5.44 -19.08
N ASP A 18 -5.37 -4.61 -19.73
CA ASP A 18 -5.64 -4.64 -21.17
C ASP A 18 -6.08 -6.03 -21.69
N SER A 19 -5.16 -6.69 -22.38
CA SER A 19 -5.30 -8.02 -22.98
C SER A 19 -4.55 -9.12 -22.23
N CYS A 20 -3.96 -8.80 -21.08
CA CYS A 20 -3.29 -9.71 -20.17
C CYS A 20 -4.14 -9.97 -18.93
N LEU A 21 -4.26 -11.23 -18.54
CA LEU A 21 -4.81 -11.61 -17.24
C LEU A 21 -3.67 -12.03 -16.31
N GLN A 22 -3.51 -11.31 -15.20
CA GLN A 22 -2.58 -11.66 -14.13
C GLN A 22 -3.32 -12.44 -13.04
N ILE A 23 -2.75 -13.55 -12.63
CA ILE A 23 -3.30 -14.43 -11.60
C ILE A 23 -2.23 -14.69 -10.56
N TRP A 24 -2.56 -14.43 -9.29
CA TRP A 24 -1.74 -14.77 -8.14
C TRP A 24 -2.40 -15.91 -7.37
N LEU A 25 -1.66 -16.98 -7.18
CA LEU A 25 -2.05 -18.18 -6.46
C LEU A 25 -1.27 -18.22 -5.14
N THR A 26 -1.99 -18.16 -4.03
CA THR A 26 -1.41 -18.33 -2.69
C THR A 26 -1.90 -19.64 -2.12
N SER A 27 -0.97 -20.51 -1.71
CA SER A 27 -1.30 -21.82 -1.16
C SER A 27 -0.28 -22.27 -0.12
N PRO A 28 -0.63 -23.21 0.78
CA PRO A 28 0.31 -23.76 1.76
C PRO A 28 1.49 -24.52 1.13
N SER A 29 1.31 -25.05 -0.08
CA SER A 29 2.36 -25.69 -0.89
C SER A 29 2.34 -25.14 -2.30
N VAL A 30 3.52 -24.94 -2.90
CA VAL A 30 3.64 -24.41 -4.26
C VAL A 30 3.04 -25.42 -5.26
N PRO A 31 2.00 -25.07 -6.03
CA PRO A 31 1.37 -26.00 -6.96
C PRO A 31 2.29 -26.24 -8.16
N ALA A 32 2.22 -27.43 -8.78
CA ALA A 32 3.02 -27.71 -9.98
C ALA A 32 2.60 -26.77 -11.16
N PRO A 33 3.55 -26.13 -11.88
CA PRO A 33 3.24 -25.10 -12.88
C PRO A 33 2.35 -25.61 -14.02
N THR A 34 2.82 -26.64 -14.74
CA THR A 34 2.15 -27.17 -15.95
C THR A 34 0.69 -27.59 -15.73
N PRO A 35 0.33 -28.42 -14.73
CA PRO A 35 -1.07 -28.80 -14.53
C PRO A 35 -1.95 -27.63 -14.10
N THR A 36 -1.39 -26.67 -13.36
CA THR A 36 -2.09 -25.46 -12.91
C THR A 36 -2.42 -24.54 -14.08
N ILE A 37 -1.44 -24.28 -14.93
CA ILE A 37 -1.59 -23.48 -16.15
C ILE A 37 -2.60 -24.14 -17.09
N ASN A 38 -2.50 -25.45 -17.32
CA ASN A 38 -3.44 -26.18 -18.17
C ASN A 38 -4.88 -26.10 -17.64
N TYR A 39 -5.04 -26.15 -16.31
CA TYR A 39 -6.34 -25.97 -15.68
C TYR A 39 -6.90 -24.56 -15.91
N LEU A 40 -6.07 -23.52 -15.72
CA LEU A 40 -6.44 -22.13 -15.96
C LEU A 40 -6.80 -21.87 -17.43
N ARG A 41 -6.00 -22.35 -18.38
CA ARG A 41 -6.29 -22.27 -19.83
C ARG A 41 -7.62 -22.89 -20.18
N ARG A 42 -7.90 -24.10 -19.66
CA ARG A 42 -9.19 -24.77 -19.87
C ARG A 42 -10.36 -23.98 -19.26
N GLY A 43 -10.15 -23.38 -18.09
CA GLY A 43 -11.12 -22.48 -17.45
C GLY A 43 -11.43 -21.26 -18.32
N LEU A 44 -10.41 -20.57 -18.81
CA LEU A 44 -10.54 -19.40 -19.67
C LEU A 44 -11.21 -19.73 -21.01
N LYS A 45 -10.82 -20.86 -21.64
CA LYS A 45 -11.45 -21.35 -22.87
C LYS A 45 -12.94 -21.62 -22.69
N ARG A 46 -13.36 -22.17 -21.55
CA ARG A 46 -14.78 -22.39 -21.22
C ARG A 46 -15.55 -21.09 -21.00
N LEU A 47 -14.89 -20.06 -20.50
CA LEU A 47 -15.49 -18.74 -20.29
C LEU A 47 -15.56 -17.91 -21.58
N GLN A 48 -14.88 -18.33 -22.66
CA GLN A 48 -14.87 -17.68 -23.97
C GLN A 48 -14.54 -16.18 -23.92
N VAL A 49 -13.60 -15.78 -23.05
CA VAL A 49 -13.18 -14.38 -22.93
C VAL A 49 -12.32 -14.01 -24.14
N ARG A 50 -12.88 -13.23 -25.07
CA ARG A 50 -12.24 -12.95 -26.38
C ARG A 50 -11.13 -11.90 -26.33
N ASP A 51 -11.13 -11.05 -25.31
CA ASP A 51 -10.22 -9.90 -25.26
C ASP A 51 -8.90 -10.22 -24.53
N ILE A 52 -8.73 -11.44 -24.01
CA ILE A 52 -7.52 -11.86 -23.27
C ILE A 52 -6.65 -12.70 -24.22
N HIS A 53 -5.44 -12.21 -24.48
CA HIS A 53 -4.48 -12.81 -25.40
C HIS A 53 -3.30 -13.45 -24.66
N SER A 54 -2.96 -12.95 -23.46
CA SER A 54 -1.90 -13.50 -22.61
C SER A 54 -2.38 -13.76 -21.18
N LEU A 55 -1.73 -14.72 -20.53
CA LEU A 55 -1.99 -15.14 -19.17
C LEU A 55 -0.66 -15.16 -18.39
N GLN A 56 -0.57 -14.34 -17.35
CA GLN A 56 0.56 -14.38 -16.40
C GLN A 56 0.08 -15.01 -15.10
N VAL A 57 0.78 -16.05 -14.65
CA VAL A 57 0.44 -16.81 -13.45
C VAL A 57 1.62 -16.77 -12.51
N TYR A 58 1.38 -16.29 -11.30
CA TYR A 58 2.33 -16.25 -10.20
C TYR A 58 1.82 -17.16 -9.09
N ALA A 59 2.64 -18.10 -8.63
CA ALA A 59 2.30 -18.95 -7.52
C ALA A 59 3.36 -18.85 -6.42
N TYR A 60 2.91 -18.61 -5.19
CA TYR A 60 3.78 -18.47 -4.04
C TYR A 60 3.17 -19.06 -2.77
N THR A 61 4.03 -19.41 -1.84
CA THR A 61 3.68 -19.77 -0.46
C THR A 61 3.81 -18.55 0.45
N PRO A 62 3.08 -18.50 1.57
CA PRO A 62 3.31 -17.49 2.60
C PRO A 62 4.67 -17.67 3.31
N ASP A 63 5.28 -18.86 3.23
CA ASP A 63 6.66 -19.10 3.66
C ASP A 63 7.64 -18.53 2.61
N PRO A 64 8.45 -17.51 2.97
CA PRO A 64 9.42 -16.90 2.06
C PRO A 64 10.61 -17.83 1.73
N SER A 65 10.79 -18.92 2.47
CA SER A 65 11.90 -19.87 2.28
C SER A 65 11.70 -20.78 1.07
N ILE A 66 10.45 -20.91 0.60
CA ILE A 66 10.11 -21.76 -0.54
C ILE A 66 9.98 -20.85 -1.78
N PRO A 67 10.81 -21.04 -2.82
CA PRO A 67 10.74 -20.19 -4.01
C PRO A 67 9.42 -20.42 -4.74
N GLY A 68 8.74 -19.32 -5.06
CA GLY A 68 7.59 -19.33 -5.96
C GLY A 68 7.99 -19.47 -7.42
N TRP A 69 7.00 -19.58 -8.31
CA TRP A 69 7.23 -19.56 -9.75
C TRP A 69 6.25 -18.61 -10.43
N GLY A 70 6.73 -18.02 -11.52
CA GLY A 70 5.97 -17.18 -12.42
C GLY A 70 6.01 -17.77 -13.81
N THR A 71 4.95 -17.61 -14.58
CA THR A 71 4.89 -18.10 -15.94
C THR A 71 3.97 -17.23 -16.76
N GLU A 72 4.42 -16.90 -17.97
CA GLU A 72 3.63 -16.21 -18.97
C GLU A 72 3.27 -17.17 -20.10
N VAL A 73 2.01 -17.13 -20.54
CA VAL A 73 1.49 -18.01 -21.59
C VAL A 73 0.63 -17.22 -22.56
N SER A 74 0.95 -17.33 -23.84
CA SER A 74 0.08 -16.85 -24.92
C SER A 74 -1.13 -17.77 -25.07
N LEU A 75 -2.35 -17.20 -25.03
CA LEU A 75 -3.59 -17.95 -25.18
C LEU A 75 -3.92 -18.28 -26.64
N ALA A 76 -3.26 -17.63 -27.60
CA ALA A 76 -3.44 -17.84 -29.04
C ALA A 76 -2.89 -19.19 -29.53
N GLU A 77 -1.87 -19.74 -28.87
CA GLU A 77 -1.18 -20.96 -29.30
C GLU A 77 -1.56 -22.13 -28.40
N GLU A 78 -2.31 -23.12 -28.90
CA GLU A 78 -2.75 -24.27 -28.07
C GLU A 78 -1.56 -25.03 -27.43
N ASP A 79 -0.40 -25.07 -28.10
CA ASP A 79 0.84 -25.69 -27.62
C ASP A 79 1.97 -24.68 -27.35
N GLY A 80 1.62 -23.41 -27.07
CA GLY A 80 2.62 -22.38 -26.74
C GLY A 80 3.56 -22.83 -25.63
N GLU A 81 4.86 -22.66 -25.85
CA GLU A 81 5.92 -23.05 -24.94
C GLU A 81 5.77 -22.33 -23.60
N VAL A 82 5.73 -23.10 -22.52
CA VAL A 82 5.53 -22.58 -21.16
C VAL A 82 6.87 -22.05 -20.66
N GLN A 83 7.10 -20.73 -20.76
CA GLN A 83 8.27 -20.09 -20.16
C GLN A 83 8.05 -19.85 -18.66
N THR A 84 8.56 -20.76 -17.85
CA THR A 84 8.58 -20.61 -16.40
C THR A 84 9.82 -19.84 -15.96
N PHE A 85 9.62 -18.81 -15.14
CA PHE A 85 10.68 -18.06 -14.49
C PHE A 85 10.58 -18.23 -12.97
N PRO A 86 11.71 -18.43 -12.27
CA PRO A 86 11.71 -18.46 -10.81
C PRO A 86 11.36 -17.08 -10.28
N ILE A 87 10.41 -17.00 -9.35
CA ILE A 87 10.20 -15.78 -8.57
C ILE A 87 11.17 -15.89 -7.41
N MET A 88 12.27 -15.16 -7.47
CA MET A 88 13.12 -15.01 -6.30
C MET A 88 12.24 -14.41 -5.20
N ALA A 89 12.17 -15.08 -4.05
CA ALA A 89 11.56 -14.52 -2.86
C ALA A 89 12.14 -13.10 -2.72
N PRO A 90 11.31 -12.08 -2.45
CA PRO A 90 11.83 -10.76 -2.14
C PRO A 90 12.82 -11.00 -1.01
N THR A 91 14.11 -10.81 -1.27
CA THR A 91 15.15 -10.97 -0.26
C THR A 91 14.73 -10.05 0.86
N ALA A 92 14.21 -10.64 1.95
CA ALA A 92 14.00 -9.92 3.18
C ALA A 92 15.40 -9.44 3.53
N SER A 93 15.68 -8.18 3.23
CA SER A 93 16.99 -7.58 3.43
C SER A 93 17.44 -7.95 4.82
N ASP A 94 18.62 -8.57 4.90
CA ASP A 94 19.35 -8.92 6.10
C ASP A 94 18.99 -7.98 7.25
N HIS A 95 18.09 -8.45 8.13
CA HIS A 95 18.09 -7.98 9.49
C HIS A 95 19.27 -8.69 10.13
N ASP A 96 20.42 -8.02 10.05
CA ASP A 96 21.64 -8.28 10.81
C ASP A 96 21.28 -8.29 12.29
N LEU A 97 20.81 -9.44 12.78
CA LEU A 97 20.80 -9.77 14.18
C LEU A 97 22.22 -10.26 14.47
N GLY A 98 23.04 -9.35 14.99
CA GLY A 98 24.26 -9.68 15.69
C GLY A 98 23.93 -10.58 16.87
N GLU A 99 23.91 -11.89 16.62
CA GLU A 99 23.86 -12.94 17.62
C GLU A 99 25.31 -13.31 17.95
N ASP A 100 25.86 -12.57 18.91
CA ASP A 100 27.09 -12.93 19.61
C ASP A 100 26.76 -14.12 20.52
N ALA A 101 27.11 -15.32 20.08
CA ALA A 101 27.11 -16.52 20.93
C ALA A 101 28.39 -17.33 20.69
N PRO A 102 29.10 -17.73 21.77
CA PRO A 102 30.38 -18.41 21.66
C PRO A 102 30.19 -19.90 21.35
N GLN A 103 31.11 -20.41 20.53
CA GLN A 103 31.32 -21.83 20.26
C GLN A 103 31.52 -22.62 21.56
N ALA A 104 30.71 -23.66 21.74
CA ALA A 104 31.06 -24.81 22.57
C ALA A 104 30.75 -26.09 21.79
N ALA A 105 31.82 -26.79 21.44
CA ALA A 105 31.81 -28.11 20.86
C ALA A 105 31.16 -29.13 21.80
N THR A 106 30.30 -30.00 21.30
CA THR A 106 30.29 -31.43 21.70
C THR A 106 29.53 -32.26 20.67
N ASP A 107 30.28 -33.11 19.96
CA ASP A 107 29.82 -34.38 19.39
C ASP A 107 29.49 -35.34 20.54
N PRO A 108 28.34 -36.03 20.56
CA PRO A 108 28.47 -37.47 20.32
C PRO A 108 27.34 -38.11 19.52
N ALA A 109 27.77 -39.11 18.77
CA ALA A 109 27.05 -40.18 18.10
C ALA A 109 25.95 -40.91 18.92
N VAL A 110 25.22 -41.76 18.15
CA VAL A 110 24.45 -42.97 18.52
C VAL A 110 22.92 -42.75 18.66
N PRO A 111 22.02 -43.71 18.29
CA PRO A 111 21.98 -44.70 17.19
C PRO A 111 20.69 -44.63 16.34
N ILE A 112 20.67 -45.41 15.27
CA ILE A 112 19.51 -45.79 14.46
C ILE A 112 18.47 -46.53 15.32
N ILE A 113 17.22 -46.06 15.33
CA ILE A 113 16.07 -46.80 15.86
C ILE A 113 15.19 -47.22 14.69
N GLU A 114 15.05 -48.54 14.60
CA GLU A 114 14.25 -49.34 13.68
C GLU A 114 12.76 -49.10 13.96
N ALA A 115 12.00 -48.73 12.93
CA ALA A 115 10.57 -48.48 13.03
C ALA A 115 9.79 -49.80 13.00
N GLU A 116 9.42 -50.30 14.19
CA GLU A 116 8.40 -51.34 14.32
C GLU A 116 6.99 -50.75 14.10
N ALA A 117 6.24 -51.39 13.19
CA ALA A 117 4.86 -51.10 12.90
C ALA A 117 3.96 -51.51 14.07
N VAL A 118 3.43 -50.53 14.80
CA VAL A 118 2.39 -50.76 15.81
C VAL A 118 1.02 -50.41 15.20
N SER A 119 0.15 -51.43 15.16
CA SER A 119 -1.25 -51.31 14.76
C SER A 119 -2.05 -50.41 15.72
N PRO A 120 -3.01 -49.60 15.25
CA PRO A 120 -3.86 -48.82 16.14
C PRO A 120 -4.93 -49.72 16.77
N THR A 121 -4.75 -49.99 18.07
CA THR A 121 -5.79 -50.53 18.96
C THR A 121 -6.77 -49.43 19.34
N VAL A 122 -8.04 -49.66 19.01
CA VAL A 122 -9.22 -48.85 19.37
C VAL A 122 -9.41 -48.86 20.91
N PRO A 123 -9.50 -47.69 21.59
CA PRO A 123 -10.04 -47.61 22.94
C PRO A 123 -11.57 -47.44 22.93
N PRO A 124 -12.29 -48.09 23.84
CA PRO A 124 -13.74 -48.00 23.96
C PRO A 124 -14.19 -46.72 24.67
N GLU A 125 -15.34 -46.27 24.19
CA GLU A 125 -16.33 -45.35 24.74
C GLU A 125 -16.42 -45.41 26.28
N ALA A 126 -16.04 -44.31 26.94
CA ALA A 126 -16.30 -44.08 28.36
C ALA A 126 -16.96 -42.70 28.53
N ALA A 127 -18.24 -42.75 28.85
CA ALA A 127 -19.04 -41.62 29.30
C ALA A 127 -18.39 -40.96 30.52
N THR A 128 -18.12 -39.66 30.44
CA THR A 128 -17.87 -38.82 31.62
C THR A 128 -18.72 -37.56 31.52
N THR A 129 -19.85 -37.64 32.20
CA THR A 129 -20.50 -36.64 33.05
C THR A 129 -19.99 -35.20 32.97
N VAL A 130 -20.90 -34.32 32.55
CA VAL A 130 -20.88 -32.87 32.73
C VAL A 130 -21.06 -32.51 34.21
N PRO A 131 -20.23 -31.65 34.79
CA PRO A 131 -20.64 -30.85 35.94
C PRO A 131 -20.97 -29.39 35.53
N ASP A 132 -22.16 -29.00 35.97
CA ASP A 132 -22.81 -27.69 35.97
C ASP A 132 -22.00 -26.63 36.75
N PRO A 133 -22.16 -25.31 36.48
CA PRO A 133 -21.22 -24.27 36.87
C PRO A 133 -21.51 -23.69 38.26
N THR A 134 -20.50 -23.66 39.11
CA THR A 134 -20.55 -22.95 40.39
C THR A 134 -20.09 -21.50 40.23
N LEU A 135 -21.04 -20.58 40.35
CA LEU A 135 -20.83 -19.16 40.64
C LEU A 135 -20.11 -18.96 41.99
N PRO A 136 -19.13 -18.06 42.07
CA PRO A 136 -18.89 -17.27 43.27
C PRO A 136 -19.41 -15.83 43.06
N ALA A 137 -20.33 -15.45 43.94
CA ALA A 137 -20.61 -14.07 44.30
C ALA A 137 -19.52 -13.54 45.24
N GLU A 138 -19.53 -12.20 45.42
CA GLU A 138 -18.71 -11.37 46.33
C GLU A 138 -17.39 -10.87 45.72
N ALA A 139 -17.38 -9.68 45.11
CA ALA A 139 -17.33 -8.34 45.74
C ALA A 139 -15.96 -8.03 46.33
N GLU A 140 -15.15 -7.22 45.63
CA GLU A 140 -14.41 -6.11 46.24
C GLU A 140 -14.24 -4.97 45.23
N ALA A 141 -14.63 -3.79 45.70
CA ALA A 141 -14.48 -2.52 45.02
C ALA A 141 -13.02 -2.06 45.10
N ILE A 142 -12.41 -1.79 43.94
CA ILE A 142 -11.25 -0.90 43.86
C ILE A 142 -11.60 0.16 42.82
N THR A 143 -12.18 1.23 43.34
CA THR A 143 -12.30 2.53 42.68
C THR A 143 -10.92 3.17 42.66
N ASP A 144 -10.28 3.26 41.49
CA ASP A 144 -9.07 4.07 41.32
C ASP A 144 -9.23 4.97 40.09
N GLY A 145 -9.42 6.26 40.37
CA GLY A 145 -8.72 7.32 39.63
C GLY A 145 -9.10 7.66 38.20
N THR A 146 -10.36 7.53 37.75
CA THR A 146 -10.79 8.32 36.57
C THR A 146 -11.23 9.70 37.06
N GLU A 147 -10.26 10.60 37.13
CA GLU A 147 -10.45 12.03 37.37
C GLU A 147 -11.41 12.57 36.29
N ALA A 148 -12.67 12.73 36.68
CA ALA A 148 -13.71 13.32 35.87
C ALA A 148 -13.37 14.80 35.68
N ILE A 149 -12.61 15.09 34.63
CA ILE A 149 -12.50 16.43 34.09
C ILE A 149 -13.88 16.74 33.49
N ALA A 150 -14.76 17.32 34.30
CA ALA A 150 -15.96 18.00 33.86
C ALA A 150 -15.54 19.27 33.09
N ALA A 151 -14.92 19.05 31.93
CA ALA A 151 -14.69 20.09 30.95
C ALA A 151 -16.05 20.39 30.31
N SER A 152 -16.41 21.66 30.36
CA SER A 152 -17.52 22.29 29.65
C SER A 152 -17.82 21.54 28.36
N GLN A 153 -18.98 20.89 28.28
CA GLN A 153 -19.47 20.32 27.03
C GLN A 153 -19.70 21.48 26.07
N ASP A 154 -18.67 21.82 25.30
CA ASP A 154 -18.82 22.62 24.11
C ASP A 154 -19.82 21.90 23.21
N ASP A 155 -20.90 22.61 22.85
CA ASP A 155 -22.01 22.16 21.98
C ASP A 155 -21.49 21.92 20.54
N HIS A 156 -20.59 20.95 20.39
CA HIS A 156 -20.11 20.54 19.08
C HIS A 156 -21.20 19.67 18.43
N PRO A 157 -21.68 19.98 17.22
CA PRO A 157 -22.78 19.25 16.56
C PRO A 157 -22.47 17.77 16.30
N MET A 158 -21.19 17.38 16.43
CA MET A 158 -20.69 16.00 16.28
C MET A 158 -20.11 15.41 17.57
N ALA A 159 -20.49 15.93 18.75
CA ALA A 159 -19.97 15.46 20.04
C ALA A 159 -20.21 13.96 20.26
N ALA A 160 -21.35 13.42 19.81
CA ALA A 160 -21.67 12.00 19.92
C ALA A 160 -20.69 11.11 19.13
N GLN A 161 -20.28 11.54 17.94
CA GLN A 161 -19.35 10.80 17.09
C GLN A 161 -17.92 10.85 17.64
N TYR A 162 -17.50 11.99 18.20
CA TYR A 162 -16.21 12.06 18.92
C TYR A 162 -16.20 11.17 20.15
N ALA A 163 -17.28 11.17 20.95
CA ALA A 163 -17.42 10.28 22.10
C ALA A 163 -17.39 8.80 21.68
N PHE A 164 -18.04 8.44 20.57
CA PHE A 164 -18.03 7.06 20.05
C PHE A 164 -16.64 6.59 19.59
N LEU A 165 -15.79 7.52 19.15
CA LEU A 165 -14.39 7.26 18.82
C LEU A 165 -13.44 7.40 20.01
N GLU A 166 -13.95 7.65 21.22
CA GLU A 166 -13.14 7.89 22.43
C GLU A 166 -12.20 9.10 22.28
N LEU A 167 -12.70 10.19 21.69
CA LEU A 167 -11.97 11.42 21.42
C LEU A 167 -12.65 12.64 22.04
N ALA A 168 -11.85 13.66 22.35
CA ALA A 168 -12.37 14.98 22.73
C ALA A 168 -12.98 15.70 21.52
N SER A 169 -14.03 16.48 21.74
CA SER A 169 -14.63 17.35 20.72
C SER A 169 -13.59 18.29 20.11
N GLY A 170 -13.63 18.47 18.78
CA GLY A 170 -12.70 19.36 18.07
C GLY A 170 -11.32 18.74 17.75
N THR A 171 -11.09 17.47 18.08
CA THR A 171 -9.88 16.74 17.68
C THR A 171 -9.70 16.80 16.15
N PRO A 172 -8.48 17.04 15.62
CA PRO A 172 -8.25 17.12 14.19
C PRO A 172 -8.56 15.80 13.46
N LEU A 173 -9.05 15.90 12.21
CA LEU A 173 -9.46 14.74 11.40
C LEU A 173 -8.39 13.64 11.30
N LYS A 174 -7.09 14.01 11.28
CA LYS A 174 -5.98 13.04 11.27
C LYS A 174 -5.99 12.15 12.51
N ALA A 175 -6.10 12.74 13.70
CA ALA A 175 -6.14 11.99 14.95
C ALA A 175 -7.42 11.15 15.06
N ALA A 176 -8.56 11.66 14.55
CA ALA A 176 -9.79 10.88 14.46
C ALA A 176 -9.65 9.64 13.58
N SER A 177 -8.96 9.76 12.45
CA SER A 177 -8.67 8.65 11.54
C SER A 177 -7.80 7.58 12.21
N ASP A 178 -6.72 7.99 12.87
CA ASP A 178 -5.80 7.04 13.51
C ASP A 178 -6.50 6.26 14.64
N GLN A 179 -7.31 6.94 15.45
CA GLN A 179 -8.11 6.33 16.52
C GLN A 179 -9.17 5.36 15.98
N TYR A 180 -9.87 5.73 14.89
CA TYR A 180 -10.80 4.82 14.22
C TYR A 180 -10.14 3.51 13.78
N PHE A 181 -8.96 3.57 13.15
CA PHE A 181 -8.25 2.35 12.72
C PHE A 181 -7.83 1.47 13.90
N LYS A 182 -7.41 2.09 15.01
CA LYS A 182 -7.06 1.38 16.25
C LYS A 182 -8.28 0.64 16.82
N LEU A 183 -9.41 1.33 16.99
CA LEU A 183 -10.65 0.74 17.50
C LEU A 183 -11.22 -0.33 16.56
N LYS A 184 -11.12 -0.13 15.25
CA LYS A 184 -11.54 -1.12 14.25
C LYS A 184 -10.71 -2.39 14.33
N ALA A 185 -9.39 -2.28 14.43
CA ALA A 185 -8.50 -3.44 14.57
C ALA A 185 -8.81 -4.22 15.85
N LEU A 186 -9.08 -3.51 16.95
CA LEU A 186 -9.51 -4.11 18.21
C LEU A 186 -10.85 -4.86 18.04
N ALA A 187 -11.87 -4.24 17.46
CA ALA A 187 -13.17 -4.87 17.24
C ALA A 187 -13.08 -6.12 16.34
N LEU A 188 -12.25 -6.08 15.28
CA LEU A 188 -11.98 -7.24 14.43
C LEU A 188 -11.29 -8.38 15.18
N LYS A 189 -10.36 -8.06 16.09
CA LYS A 189 -9.67 -9.07 16.92
C LYS A 189 -10.65 -9.83 17.82
N TYR A 190 -11.71 -9.18 18.30
CA TYR A 190 -12.77 -9.79 19.10
C TYR A 190 -13.93 -10.36 18.27
N GLY A 191 -13.87 -10.28 16.93
CA GLY A 191 -14.94 -10.76 16.05
C GLY A 191 -16.23 -9.91 16.08
N ASP A 192 -16.19 -8.72 16.66
CA ASP A 192 -17.34 -7.83 16.79
C ASP A 192 -17.57 -7.01 15.50
N ARG A 193 -18.23 -7.64 14.53
CA ARG A 193 -18.55 -7.01 13.24
C ARG A 193 -19.54 -5.85 13.37
N THR A 194 -20.44 -5.89 14.35
CA THR A 194 -21.42 -4.83 14.58
C THR A 194 -20.71 -3.54 14.97
N ARG A 195 -19.78 -3.63 15.94
CA ARG A 195 -18.97 -2.47 16.36
C ARG A 195 -18.14 -1.88 15.23
N VAL A 196 -17.61 -2.71 14.32
CA VAL A 196 -16.87 -2.22 13.14
C VAL A 196 -17.75 -1.33 12.25
N GLU A 197 -19.00 -1.73 12.00
CA GLU A 197 -19.93 -0.94 11.17
C GLU A 197 -20.36 0.35 11.88
N GLU A 198 -20.54 0.33 13.20
CA GLU A 198 -20.85 1.54 13.98
C GLU A 198 -19.67 2.52 14.01
N LEU A 199 -18.45 2.03 14.23
CA LEU A 199 -17.22 2.83 14.18
C LEU A 199 -17.05 3.48 12.81
N LYS A 200 -17.35 2.72 11.75
CA LYS A 200 -17.35 3.21 10.38
C LYS A 200 -18.36 4.34 10.21
N LYS A 201 -19.62 4.14 10.61
CA LYS A 201 -20.67 5.18 10.53
C LYS A 201 -20.26 6.48 11.27
N ALA A 202 -19.74 6.37 12.49
CA ALA A 202 -19.29 7.51 13.27
C ALA A 202 -18.15 8.27 12.58
N PHE A 203 -17.15 7.55 12.07
CA PHE A 203 -16.02 8.16 11.35
C PHE A 203 -16.44 8.85 10.04
N TYR A 204 -17.31 8.24 9.24
CA TYR A 204 -17.78 8.85 8.00
C TYR A 204 -18.65 10.10 8.26
N ALA A 205 -19.48 10.10 9.31
CA ALA A 205 -20.24 11.29 9.70
C ALA A 205 -19.32 12.46 10.11
N LEU A 206 -18.23 12.17 10.85
CA LEU A 206 -17.21 13.19 11.17
C LEU A 206 -16.51 13.69 9.92
N LYS A 207 -16.08 12.78 9.04
CA LYS A 207 -15.40 13.15 7.79
C LYS A 207 -16.30 14.04 6.92
N ASP A 208 -17.57 13.66 6.76
CA ASP A 208 -18.56 14.41 5.99
C ASP A 208 -18.79 15.82 6.58
N TYR A 209 -18.88 15.93 7.91
CA TYR A 209 -18.99 17.22 8.59
C TYR A 209 -17.77 18.12 8.33
N TRP A 210 -16.57 17.57 8.22
CA TRP A 210 -15.36 18.36 7.93
C TRP A 210 -15.26 18.77 6.47
N GLU A 211 -15.68 17.91 5.54
CA GLU A 211 -15.70 18.21 4.10
C GLU A 211 -16.76 19.26 3.74
N HIS A 212 -17.90 19.24 4.43
CA HIS A 212 -19.04 20.12 4.18
C HIS A 212 -19.25 21.18 5.26
N SER A 213 -18.37 21.27 6.26
CA SER A 213 -18.52 22.27 7.31
C SER A 213 -18.49 23.64 6.65
N PRO A 214 -19.49 24.50 6.92
CA PRO A 214 -19.47 25.86 6.41
C PRO A 214 -18.22 26.49 7.00
N LYS A 215 -17.20 26.67 6.15
CA LYS A 215 -15.97 27.39 6.49
C LYS A 215 -16.43 28.63 7.23
N PRO A 216 -16.13 28.78 8.54
CA PRO A 216 -16.73 29.83 9.34
C PRO A 216 -16.47 31.12 8.59
N ALA A 217 -17.55 31.74 8.09
CA ALA A 217 -17.48 32.98 7.36
C ALA A 217 -16.71 33.90 8.28
N ALA A 218 -15.49 34.25 7.88
CA ALA A 218 -14.55 34.99 8.71
C ALA A 218 -15.36 36.10 9.37
N ALA A 219 -15.48 36.04 10.70
CA ALA A 219 -16.18 37.05 11.45
C ALA A 219 -15.43 38.34 11.17
N THR A 220 -15.97 39.14 10.26
CA THR A 220 -15.50 40.46 9.92
C THR A 220 -15.69 41.30 11.18
N THR A 221 -14.71 41.26 12.08
CA THR A 221 -14.54 42.28 13.10
C THR A 221 -14.29 43.58 12.37
N ALA A 222 -15.36 44.33 12.14
CA ALA A 222 -15.31 45.72 11.73
C ALA A 222 -14.56 46.49 12.83
N THR A 223 -13.33 46.89 12.54
CA THR A 223 -12.64 47.98 13.25
C THR A 223 -12.48 49.12 12.22
N PRO A 224 -12.99 50.33 12.49
CA PRO A 224 -12.95 51.43 11.54
C PRO A 224 -11.59 52.14 11.56
N SER A 225 -11.04 52.31 10.35
CA SER A 225 -10.27 53.45 9.83
C SER A 225 -9.06 54.01 10.59
N ALA A 226 -7.88 53.84 10.00
CA ALA A 226 -6.91 54.93 9.78
C ALA A 226 -6.03 54.60 8.54
N PRO A 227 -5.79 55.54 7.61
CA PRO A 227 -5.08 55.28 6.35
C PRO A 227 -3.62 55.75 6.45
N GLU A 228 -2.66 54.86 6.16
CA GLU A 228 -1.34 55.28 5.71
C GLU A 228 -0.82 54.36 4.61
N ALA A 229 -0.20 55.04 3.65
CA ALA A 229 0.24 54.57 2.35
C ALA A 229 1.45 53.62 2.44
N SER A 230 1.47 52.64 1.53
CA SER A 230 2.63 51.97 0.91
C SER A 230 2.01 51.00 -0.10
N GLU A 231 1.81 51.36 -1.37
CA GLU A 231 2.83 51.45 -2.41
C GLU A 231 3.64 50.16 -2.58
N GLN A 232 3.32 49.46 -3.68
CA GLN A 232 4.14 48.51 -4.44
C GLN A 232 4.61 47.20 -3.79
N ALA A 233 4.01 46.09 -4.23
CA ALA A 233 4.71 45.07 -5.02
C ALA A 233 3.69 44.11 -5.65
N ALA A 234 3.21 44.47 -6.85
CA ALA A 234 2.66 43.49 -7.77
C ALA A 234 3.80 42.54 -8.14
N THR A 235 3.79 41.34 -7.57
CA THR A 235 4.65 40.25 -8.03
C THR A 235 3.95 39.65 -9.25
N GLU A 236 4.35 40.11 -10.43
CA GLU A 236 4.13 39.40 -11.69
C GLU A 236 4.79 38.02 -11.56
N ALA A 237 4.01 37.00 -11.22
CA ALA A 237 4.42 35.60 -11.37
C ALA A 237 4.11 35.18 -12.82
N PRO A 238 5.14 34.87 -13.63
CA PRO A 238 5.01 34.73 -15.07
C PRO A 238 4.45 33.35 -15.47
N GLU A 239 4.24 33.19 -16.77
CA GLU A 239 3.46 32.18 -17.50
C GLU A 239 3.87 30.68 -17.34
N ASP A 240 4.69 30.37 -16.34
CA ASP A 240 5.26 29.03 -16.06
C ASP A 240 4.27 28.03 -15.44
N GLU A 241 3.12 28.51 -14.97
CA GLU A 241 2.05 27.64 -14.43
C GLU A 241 1.45 26.68 -15.48
N SER A 242 1.61 26.96 -16.78
CA SER A 242 0.95 26.18 -17.84
C SER A 242 1.42 24.72 -17.90
N VAL A 243 2.75 24.48 -17.83
CA VAL A 243 3.30 23.11 -17.95
C VAL A 243 3.01 22.30 -16.69
N VAL A 244 3.16 22.92 -15.51
CA VAL A 244 2.87 22.28 -14.23
C VAL A 244 1.39 21.88 -14.15
N ASN A 245 0.47 22.78 -14.50
CA ASN A 245 -0.96 22.51 -14.49
C ASN A 245 -1.38 21.43 -15.50
N GLN A 246 -0.74 21.38 -16.67
CA GLN A 246 -0.98 20.31 -17.65
C GLN A 246 -0.51 18.96 -17.12
N LEU A 247 0.66 18.90 -16.49
CA LEU A 247 1.19 17.67 -15.90
C LEU A 247 0.30 17.17 -14.75
N GLU A 248 -0.14 18.07 -13.87
CA GLU A 248 -1.09 17.73 -12.82
C GLU A 248 -2.41 17.20 -13.39
N THR A 249 -2.89 17.78 -14.49
CA THR A 249 -4.13 17.34 -15.14
C THR A 249 -3.97 15.93 -15.72
N LEU A 250 -2.85 15.64 -16.36
CA LEU A 250 -2.53 14.29 -16.87
C LEU A 250 -2.46 13.27 -15.73
N LEU A 251 -1.76 13.60 -14.64
CA LEU A 251 -1.63 12.74 -13.47
C LEU A 251 -3.00 12.46 -12.83
N ARG A 252 -3.87 13.48 -12.72
CA ARG A 252 -5.25 13.32 -12.25
C ARG A 252 -6.09 12.44 -13.19
N GLN A 253 -5.94 12.57 -14.51
CA GLN A 253 -6.64 11.73 -15.49
C GLN A 253 -6.25 10.25 -15.33
N GLN A 254 -4.98 9.97 -15.03
CA GLN A 254 -4.51 8.62 -14.70
C GLN A 254 -4.83 8.18 -13.26
N ARG A 255 -5.58 8.99 -12.49
CA ARG A 255 -5.90 8.76 -11.07
C ARG A 255 -4.68 8.65 -10.16
N ILE A 256 -3.56 9.24 -10.56
CA ILE A 256 -2.33 9.30 -9.78
C ILE A 256 -2.33 10.60 -8.97
N SER A 257 -2.32 10.47 -7.64
CA SER A 257 -2.12 11.62 -6.75
C SER A 257 -0.63 11.88 -6.59
N ALA A 258 -0.13 12.92 -7.26
CA ALA A 258 1.26 13.33 -7.22
C ALA A 258 1.36 14.84 -6.93
N GLN A 259 2.46 15.25 -6.32
CA GLN A 259 2.86 16.64 -6.17
C GLN A 259 3.84 16.98 -7.28
N VAL A 260 3.62 18.11 -7.95
CA VAL A 260 4.51 18.62 -8.98
C VAL A 260 5.09 19.94 -8.48
N ALA A 261 6.41 20.06 -8.48
CA ALA A 261 7.11 21.27 -8.07
C ALA A 261 8.23 21.58 -9.07
N LEU A 262 8.43 22.86 -9.40
CA LEU A 262 9.54 23.32 -10.20
C LEU A 262 10.61 23.92 -9.29
N GLN A 263 11.84 23.41 -9.34
CA GLN A 263 12.94 23.87 -8.48
C GLN A 263 14.24 23.96 -9.28
N GLU A 264 14.83 25.14 -9.41
CA GLU A 264 16.14 25.35 -10.06
C GLU A 264 16.24 24.77 -11.50
N GLY A 265 15.14 24.82 -12.27
CA GLY A 265 15.08 24.22 -13.61
C GLY A 265 14.91 22.70 -13.61
N GLU A 266 14.68 22.08 -12.45
CA GLU A 266 14.32 20.67 -12.29
C GLU A 266 12.81 20.56 -11.99
N LEU A 267 12.09 19.83 -12.82
CA LEU A 267 10.70 19.48 -12.59
C LEU A 267 10.64 18.25 -11.69
N ARG A 268 10.18 18.41 -10.45
CA ARG A 268 10.06 17.34 -9.46
C ARG A 268 8.63 16.84 -9.38
N VAL A 269 8.44 15.55 -9.63
CA VAL A 269 7.16 14.86 -9.49
C VAL A 269 7.31 13.84 -8.38
N SER A 270 6.48 13.93 -7.34
CA SER A 270 6.51 13.00 -6.22
C SER A 270 5.14 12.39 -5.94
N TRP A 271 5.09 11.08 -5.66
CA TRP A 271 3.85 10.38 -5.30
C TRP A 271 4.06 9.38 -4.17
N LEU A 272 2.99 8.92 -3.54
CA LEU A 272 3.05 7.87 -2.53
C LEU A 272 3.23 6.49 -3.19
N ALA A 273 4.25 5.74 -2.77
CA ALA A 273 4.62 4.44 -3.32
C ALA A 273 3.49 3.42 -3.29
N VAL A 274 2.64 3.46 -2.26
CA VAL A 274 1.49 2.56 -2.10
C VAL A 274 0.45 2.73 -3.23
N ARG A 275 0.49 3.84 -3.96
CA ARG A 275 -0.53 4.18 -4.97
C ARG A 275 -0.12 3.89 -6.41
N VAL A 276 1.15 3.58 -6.68
CA VAL A 276 1.65 3.41 -8.05
C VAL A 276 2.36 2.06 -8.16
N VAL A 277 1.65 1.09 -8.72
CA VAL A 277 2.10 -0.32 -8.85
C VAL A 277 3.31 -0.45 -9.78
N ASN A 278 3.48 0.48 -10.73
CA ASN A 278 4.64 0.54 -11.62
C ASN A 278 5.20 1.96 -11.73
N SER A 279 6.01 2.37 -10.75
CA SER A 279 6.55 3.74 -10.68
C SER A 279 7.50 4.08 -11.85
N GLU A 280 8.20 3.08 -12.38
CA GLU A 280 9.15 3.25 -13.49
C GLU A 280 8.44 3.56 -14.81
N GLU A 281 7.42 2.77 -15.16
CA GLU A 281 6.63 2.98 -16.38
C GLU A 281 5.92 4.33 -16.39
N VAL A 282 5.32 4.75 -15.27
CA VAL A 282 4.69 6.08 -15.16
C VAL A 282 5.73 7.19 -15.39
N ALA A 283 6.95 7.03 -14.86
CA ALA A 283 7.99 8.02 -15.02
C ALA A 283 8.49 8.11 -16.48
N GLU A 284 8.58 6.98 -17.19
CA GLU A 284 8.86 6.95 -18.63
C GLU A 284 7.74 7.61 -19.44
N GLN A 285 6.47 7.35 -19.10
CA GLN A 285 5.33 8.01 -19.75
C GLN A 285 5.35 9.53 -19.55
N LEU A 286 5.68 10.01 -18.34
CA LEU A 286 5.84 11.43 -18.06
C LEU A 286 7.00 12.04 -18.86
N HIS A 287 8.14 11.35 -18.94
CA HIS A 287 9.27 11.78 -19.75
C HIS A 287 8.91 11.88 -21.23
N PHE A 288 8.24 10.86 -21.77
CA PHE A 288 7.77 10.85 -23.15
C PHE A 288 6.77 11.97 -23.43
N PHE A 289 5.81 12.19 -22.52
CA PHE A 289 4.84 13.27 -22.62
C PHE A 289 5.52 14.64 -22.67
N LEU A 290 6.43 14.93 -21.74
CA LEU A 290 7.15 16.20 -21.72
C LEU A 290 7.96 16.40 -23.00
N ARG A 291 8.65 15.36 -23.46
CA ARG A 291 9.42 15.42 -24.71
C ARG A 291 8.53 15.66 -25.94
N SER A 292 7.29 15.16 -25.93
CA SER A 292 6.33 15.35 -27.02
C SER A 292 5.78 16.79 -27.13
N GLN A 293 5.84 17.58 -26.05
CA GLN A 293 5.44 19.00 -26.06
C GLN A 293 6.42 19.89 -26.84
N GLY A 294 7.57 19.34 -27.22
CA GLY A 294 8.64 20.03 -27.95
C GLY A 294 9.65 20.67 -26.99
N PRO A 295 10.96 20.65 -27.34
CA PRO A 295 12.00 21.22 -26.50
C PRO A 295 11.85 22.73 -26.33
N ASP A 296 11.32 23.44 -27.34
CA ASP A 296 11.19 24.90 -27.30
C ASP A 296 10.29 25.39 -26.15
N LYS A 297 9.20 24.67 -25.85
CA LYS A 297 8.30 25.02 -24.74
C LYS A 297 8.94 24.75 -23.39
N LEU A 298 9.69 23.66 -23.26
CA LEU A 298 10.36 23.29 -22.02
C LEU A 298 11.54 24.21 -21.71
N SER A 299 12.33 24.57 -22.73
CA SER A 299 13.44 25.51 -22.60
C SER A 299 12.96 26.93 -22.31
N GLN A 300 11.79 27.35 -22.82
CA GLN A 300 11.17 28.62 -22.44
C GLN A 300 10.83 28.67 -20.94
N SER A 301 10.37 27.56 -20.38
CA SER A 301 10.10 27.42 -18.94
C SER A 301 11.36 27.16 -18.10
N GLY A 302 12.55 27.15 -18.71
CA GLY A 302 13.82 26.90 -18.03
C GLY A 302 13.97 25.49 -17.45
N ILE A 303 13.17 24.52 -17.91
CA ILE A 303 13.17 23.16 -17.37
C ILE A 303 14.20 22.30 -18.10
N GLN A 304 15.25 21.89 -17.40
CA GLN A 304 16.37 21.12 -17.94
C GLN A 304 16.26 19.61 -17.65
N SER A 305 15.65 19.24 -16.53
CA SER A 305 15.52 17.85 -16.09
C SER A 305 14.17 17.56 -15.43
N LEU A 306 13.76 16.29 -15.49
CA LEU A 306 12.62 15.73 -14.79
C LEU A 306 13.15 14.78 -13.72
N THR A 307 12.78 14.99 -12.45
CA THR A 307 13.03 14.03 -11.38
C THR A 307 11.71 13.50 -10.85
N VAL A 308 11.62 12.18 -10.79
CA VAL A 308 10.41 11.47 -10.40
C VAL A 308 10.72 10.60 -9.19
N SER A 309 9.98 10.81 -8.11
CA SER A 309 10.24 10.17 -6.81
C SER A 309 9.00 9.49 -6.26
N SER A 310 9.19 8.27 -5.76
CA SER A 310 8.19 7.52 -5.02
C SER A 310 8.51 7.62 -3.53
N LEU A 311 7.51 8.03 -2.73
CA LEU A 311 7.63 8.36 -1.32
C LEU A 311 6.86 7.38 -0.44
N THR A 312 7.37 7.08 0.75
CA THR A 312 6.59 6.39 1.79
C THR A 312 5.56 7.34 2.43
N ARG A 313 4.70 6.82 3.31
CA ARG A 313 3.77 7.63 4.12
C ARG A 313 4.49 8.68 4.99
N ASP A 314 5.75 8.44 5.33
CA ASP A 314 6.60 9.33 6.12
C ASP A 314 7.46 10.26 5.24
N ASN A 315 7.12 10.40 3.95
CA ASN A 315 7.85 11.17 2.94
C ASN A 315 9.30 10.73 2.70
N ALA A 316 9.66 9.49 3.07
CA ALA A 316 10.96 8.94 2.73
C ALA A 316 10.99 8.49 1.27
N VAL A 317 12.04 8.83 0.52
CA VAL A 317 12.21 8.40 -0.88
C VAL A 317 12.57 6.92 -0.90
N VAL A 318 11.71 6.09 -1.49
CA VAL A 318 11.97 4.65 -1.71
C VAL A 318 12.49 4.36 -3.10
N TRP A 319 12.15 5.20 -4.07
CA TRP A 319 12.60 5.09 -5.45
C TRP A 319 12.65 6.47 -6.07
N GLN A 320 13.66 6.72 -6.89
CA GLN A 320 13.83 7.97 -7.61
C GLN A 320 14.53 7.72 -8.94
N THR A 321 14.04 8.37 -9.98
CA THR A 321 14.69 8.40 -11.30
C THR A 321 14.74 9.85 -11.80
N SER A 322 15.75 10.16 -12.61
CA SER A 322 15.96 11.48 -13.18
C SER A 322 16.21 11.35 -14.69
N PHE A 323 15.50 12.16 -15.47
CA PHE A 323 15.61 12.19 -16.93
C PHE A 323 16.08 13.57 -17.39
N PRO A 324 17.10 13.65 -18.26
CA PRO A 324 17.42 14.89 -18.95
C PRO A 324 16.31 15.22 -19.96
N LEU A 325 15.85 16.47 -19.98
CA LEU A 325 14.86 16.98 -20.94
C LEU A 325 15.54 17.75 -22.07
N GLU A 326 16.62 18.49 -21.76
CA GLU A 326 17.44 19.10 -22.81
C GLU A 326 18.32 18.04 -23.47
N GLN A 327 18.12 17.86 -24.77
CA GLN A 327 19.16 17.28 -25.62
C GLN A 327 20.24 18.34 -25.79
N SER A 328 21.11 18.49 -24.79
CA SER A 328 22.34 19.25 -24.97
C SER A 328 23.01 18.71 -26.24
N PRO A 329 23.24 19.53 -27.28
CA PRO A 329 23.87 19.08 -28.50
C PRO A 329 25.33 18.75 -28.21
N ALA A 330 25.54 17.52 -27.76
CA ALA A 330 26.75 16.72 -27.77
C ALA A 330 28.08 17.49 -27.62
N THR A 331 28.54 17.65 -26.38
CA THR A 331 29.93 17.26 -26.09
C THR A 331 29.89 15.77 -25.77
N ARG A 332 30.29 14.98 -26.76
CA ARG A 332 30.15 13.53 -26.83
C ARG A 332 31.17 12.85 -25.91
N ASP A 333 30.85 12.69 -24.64
CA ASP A 333 31.51 11.71 -23.76
C ASP A 333 30.49 10.65 -23.29
N PRO A 334 30.53 9.42 -23.85
CA PRO A 334 29.57 8.38 -23.52
C PRO A 334 30.02 7.64 -22.25
N VAL A 335 29.68 8.16 -21.07
CA VAL A 335 29.69 7.36 -19.83
C VAL A 335 28.37 7.59 -19.09
N SER A 336 27.35 6.83 -19.49
CA SER A 336 26.03 6.80 -18.85
C SER A 336 26.14 6.27 -17.42
N ASN A 337 26.22 7.17 -16.45
CA ASN A 337 26.01 6.86 -15.04
C ASN A 337 24.50 6.87 -14.74
N ILE A 338 23.85 5.72 -14.90
CA ILE A 338 22.60 5.44 -14.19
C ILE A 338 22.99 5.22 -12.72
N ARG A 339 23.11 6.30 -11.95
CA ARG A 339 23.30 6.21 -10.49
C ARG A 339 21.94 5.90 -9.86
N ARG A 340 21.63 4.61 -9.69
CA ARG A 340 20.62 4.17 -8.72
C ARG A 340 21.13 4.52 -7.33
N LYS A 341 20.77 5.71 -6.82
CA LYS A 341 20.94 6.02 -5.40
C LYS A 341 19.81 5.33 -4.65
N VAL A 342 20.08 4.13 -4.15
CA VAL A 342 19.29 3.57 -3.05
C VAL A 342 19.69 4.35 -1.81
N SER A 343 18.88 5.33 -1.43
CA SER A 343 19.09 6.11 -0.22
C SER A 343 18.71 5.24 0.99
N LEU A 344 19.69 4.50 1.52
CA LEU A 344 19.62 3.95 2.87
C LEU A 344 19.52 5.12 3.85
N GLY A 345 18.31 5.38 4.34
CA GLY A 345 18.05 6.42 5.32
C GLY A 345 18.80 6.14 6.62
N LEU A 346 19.91 6.85 6.82
CA LEU A 346 20.64 6.90 8.08
C LEU A 346 19.77 7.67 9.10
N LYS A 347 19.20 6.97 10.08
CA LYS A 347 18.55 7.60 11.24
C LYS A 347 19.63 8.17 12.17
N ARG A 348 19.46 9.43 12.60
CA ARG A 348 20.20 10.05 13.72
C ARG A 348 19.43 9.84 15.01
#